data_AF-A0A933KX01-F1
#
_entry.id   AF-A0A933KX01-F1
#
_cell.length_a   1.000
_cell.length_b   1.000
_cell.length_c   1.000
_cell.angle_alpha   90.00
_cell.angle_beta   90.00
_cell.angle_gamma   90.00
#
_symmetry.space_group_name_H-M   'P 1'
#
loop_
_entity.id
_entity.type
_entity.pdbx_description
1 polymer ?
#
loop_
_entity_poly.entity_id
_entity_poly.type
_entity_poly.pdbx_seq_one_letter_code
_entity_poly.pdbx_strand_id
1 'polypeptide(L)'
;MPPFTPSWIAKAAAVAVLVPMIGLGLWSFGGSAEEAPVTIPAPAVDLPQTGTATAVFAGGCFWGVQGVFQHVKGVKNAVSGYAGGSEANAHYELVGSGQTGHAEAVEITYDPGVVSYGQLLQIYFSVAHNPTQLNYQGPDHGTQYRSTIFVSSDDQATVAKAYIAQLDAAKAYPAPIVTTIEKLQGFYAAEQYHQDFLTLNPTYPYIVFNDIPKVEALKAIFPSEYSEQPVLVGQL
;
A
#
# COMPACT_ATOMS: atom_id res chain seq x y z
N MET A 1 17.21 52.06 80.55
CA MET A 1 15.93 51.38 80.28
C MET A 1 16.15 50.41 79.13
N PRO A 2 16.16 49.09 79.35
CA PRO A 2 16.02 48.16 78.23
C PRO A 2 14.53 47.88 78.00
N PRO A 3 14.05 47.74 76.76
CA PRO A 3 12.81 47.03 76.49
C PRO A 3 13.10 45.60 76.03
N PHE A 4 12.49 44.67 76.76
CA PHE A 4 11.73 43.52 76.28
C PHE A 4 12.28 42.65 75.13
N THR A 5 12.68 41.43 75.53
CA THR A 5 12.62 40.11 74.84
C THR A 5 11.26 39.85 74.16
N PRO A 6 11.03 38.85 73.24
CA PRO A 6 11.61 37.50 73.35
C PRO A 6 11.80 36.61 72.08
N SER A 7 12.54 35.53 72.37
CA SER A 7 12.55 34.15 71.85
C SER A 7 11.81 33.84 70.55
N TRP A 8 12.49 33.14 69.62
CA TRP A 8 12.11 31.76 69.27
C TRP A 8 13.02 31.11 68.19
N ILE A 9 13.17 29.80 68.39
CA ILE A 9 13.91 28.78 67.66
C ILE A 9 13.53 28.68 66.18
N ALA A 10 14.51 28.49 65.30
CA ALA A 10 14.32 27.65 64.11
C ALA A 10 15.61 26.88 63.79
N LYS A 11 15.55 25.56 63.98
CA LYS A 11 16.55 24.59 63.54
C LYS A 11 16.55 24.55 62.01
N ALA A 12 17.69 24.80 61.38
CA ALA A 12 17.85 24.59 59.94
C ALA A 12 17.88 23.07 59.66
N ALA A 13 16.78 22.53 59.13
CA ALA A 13 16.76 21.21 58.52
C ALA A 13 17.17 21.37 57.05
N ALA A 14 18.36 20.90 56.69
CA ALA A 14 18.77 20.77 55.30
C ALA A 14 17.95 19.66 54.65
N VAL A 15 16.99 20.02 53.79
CA VAL A 15 16.30 19.08 52.92
C VAL A 15 17.18 18.85 51.70
N ALA A 16 17.83 17.69 51.64
CA ALA A 16 18.46 17.20 50.42
C ALA A 16 17.36 16.83 49.43
N VAL A 17 17.16 17.66 48.41
CA VAL A 17 16.27 17.36 47.29
C VAL A 17 16.98 16.35 46.39
N LEU A 18 16.67 15.07 46.57
CA LEU A 18 16.96 14.03 45.58
C LEU A 18 15.98 14.22 44.43
N VAL A 19 16.46 14.80 43.32
CA VAL A 19 15.73 14.78 42.04
C VAL A 19 15.80 13.35 41.50
N PRO A 20 14.69 12.62 41.35
CA PRO A 20 14.72 11.35 40.66
C PRO A 20 14.99 11.65 39.18
N MET A 21 16.12 11.18 38.66
CA MET A 21 16.33 11.10 37.22
C MET A 21 15.28 10.12 36.68
N ILE A 22 14.14 10.67 36.23
CA ILE A 22 13.20 9.96 35.38
C ILE A 22 13.99 9.69 34.09
N GLY A 23 14.45 8.45 33.94
CA GLY A 23 14.97 7.99 32.67
C GLY A 23 13.89 8.23 31.63
N LEU A 24 14.17 9.08 30.65
CA LEU A 24 13.41 9.12 29.41
C LEU A 24 13.57 7.75 28.78
N GLY A 25 12.65 6.84 29.11
CA GLY A 25 12.40 5.68 28.29
C GLY A 25 12.06 6.22 26.91
N LEU A 26 12.96 6.00 25.95
CA LEU A 26 12.65 6.07 24.54
C LEU A 26 11.54 5.04 24.30
N TRP A 27 10.29 5.47 24.47
CA TRP A 27 9.21 4.85 23.73
C TRP A 27 9.50 5.14 22.27
N SER A 28 10.19 4.19 21.64
CA SER A 28 10.10 4.03 20.20
C SER A 28 8.62 3.81 19.91
N PHE A 29 7.92 4.90 19.57
CA PHE A 29 6.75 4.81 18.73
C PHE A 29 7.26 4.29 17.39
N GLY A 30 7.45 2.97 17.30
CA GLY A 30 7.44 2.32 16.01
C GLY A 30 6.07 2.62 15.42
N GLY A 31 6.01 3.54 14.46
CA GLY A 31 4.83 3.67 13.63
C GLY A 31 4.64 2.32 12.98
N SER A 32 3.63 1.57 13.41
CA SER A 32 3.16 0.43 12.62
C SER A 32 2.75 1.00 11.28
N ALA A 33 3.32 0.49 10.19
CA ALA A 33 2.72 0.69 8.88
C ALA A 33 1.25 0.24 8.99
N GLU A 34 0.33 1.10 8.59
CA GLU A 34 -1.12 0.85 8.72
C GLU A 34 -1.58 -0.32 7.82
N GLU A 35 -0.73 -0.70 6.86
CA GLU A 35 -0.86 -1.83 5.95
C GLU A 35 0.26 -2.84 6.20
N ALA A 36 0.12 -3.66 7.23
CA ALA A 36 1.07 -4.74 7.47
C ALA A 36 0.92 -5.83 6.40
N PRO A 37 2.02 -6.31 5.78
CA PRO A 37 1.96 -7.37 4.78
C PRO A 37 1.53 -8.69 5.43
N VAL A 38 0.82 -9.54 4.67
CA VAL A 38 0.27 -10.81 5.17
C VAL A 38 0.75 -11.97 4.29
N THR A 39 1.35 -12.99 4.90
CA THR A 39 1.66 -14.23 4.19
C THR A 39 0.37 -15.01 3.93
N ILE A 40 0.01 -15.17 2.66
CA ILE A 40 -1.24 -15.80 2.22
C ILE A 40 -0.96 -17.00 1.31
N PRO A 41 -1.86 -18.01 1.27
CA PRO A 41 -1.66 -19.20 0.45
C PRO A 41 -1.63 -18.86 -1.05
N ALA A 42 -0.80 -19.59 -1.81
CA ALA A 42 -0.78 -19.45 -3.26
C ALA A 42 -2.15 -19.79 -3.89
N PRO A 43 -2.57 -19.14 -4.98
CA PRO A 43 -3.84 -19.41 -5.65
C PRO A 43 -3.97 -20.87 -6.10
N ALA A 44 -5.10 -21.50 -5.80
CA ALA A 44 -5.40 -22.86 -6.22
C ALA A 44 -5.81 -22.95 -7.70
N VAL A 45 -6.25 -21.83 -8.28
CA VAL A 45 -6.66 -21.70 -9.68
C VAL A 45 -5.87 -20.56 -10.30
N ASP A 46 -5.41 -20.76 -11.53
CA ASP A 46 -4.69 -19.75 -12.29
C ASP A 46 -5.28 -19.59 -13.69
N LEU A 47 -4.85 -18.56 -14.40
CA LEU A 47 -5.27 -18.25 -15.75
C LEU A 47 -4.20 -18.71 -16.76
N PRO A 48 -4.46 -19.75 -17.56
CA PRO A 48 -3.54 -20.15 -18.61
C PRO A 48 -3.47 -19.06 -19.68
N GLN A 49 -2.31 -18.44 -19.85
CA GLN A 49 -2.07 -17.39 -20.85
C GLN A 49 -0.74 -17.63 -21.56
N THR A 50 -0.64 -17.12 -22.78
CA THR A 50 0.58 -17.18 -23.59
C THR A 50 0.92 -15.80 -24.13
N GLY A 51 2.21 -15.56 -24.41
CA GLY A 51 2.68 -14.27 -24.92
C GLY A 51 2.74 -13.20 -23.83
N THR A 52 2.13 -12.05 -24.08
CA THR A 52 2.09 -10.93 -23.14
C THR A 52 0.65 -10.73 -22.67
N ALA A 53 0.46 -10.54 -21.37
CA ALA A 53 -0.84 -10.35 -20.74
C ALA A 53 -0.86 -9.07 -19.90
N THR A 54 -2.07 -8.62 -19.57
CA THR A 54 -2.30 -7.40 -18.79
C THR A 54 -3.23 -7.65 -17.61
N ALA A 55 -2.95 -7.03 -16.46
CA ALA A 55 -3.82 -6.97 -15.28
C ALA A 55 -3.95 -5.51 -14.81
N VAL A 56 -5.11 -5.11 -14.31
CA VAL A 56 -5.34 -3.74 -13.80
C VAL A 56 -5.83 -3.81 -12.37
N PHE A 57 -5.04 -3.30 -11.43
CA PHE A 57 -5.34 -3.34 -10.00
C PHE A 57 -5.36 -1.94 -9.40
N ALA A 58 -6.32 -1.70 -8.51
CA ALA A 58 -6.41 -0.52 -7.65
C ALA A 58 -6.35 -0.94 -6.19
N GLY A 59 -5.59 -0.23 -5.37
CA GLY A 59 -5.32 -0.63 -3.99
C GLY A 59 -4.68 0.51 -3.20
N GLY A 60 -5.24 1.71 -3.27
CA GLY A 60 -4.67 2.89 -2.62
C GLY A 60 -3.87 3.76 -3.57
N CYS A 61 -2.93 4.54 -3.02
CA CYS A 61 -2.05 5.37 -3.85
C CYS A 61 -1.28 4.52 -4.86
N PHE A 62 -1.41 4.84 -6.14
CA PHE A 62 -0.79 4.05 -7.21
C PHE A 62 0.75 4.07 -7.20
N TRP A 63 1.41 4.95 -6.44
CA TRP A 63 2.87 5.03 -6.38
C TRP A 63 3.46 3.78 -5.72
N GLY A 64 2.89 3.37 -4.59
CA GLY A 64 3.26 2.13 -3.92
C GLY A 64 2.88 0.90 -4.72
N VAL A 65 1.67 0.87 -5.27
CA VAL A 65 1.20 -0.26 -6.09
C VAL A 65 2.08 -0.44 -7.33
N GLN A 66 2.41 0.65 -8.04
CA GLN A 66 3.32 0.63 -9.17
C GLN A 66 4.69 0.13 -8.71
N GLY A 67 5.27 0.73 -7.68
CA GLY A 67 6.57 0.34 -7.15
C GLY A 67 6.66 -1.15 -6.80
N VAL A 68 5.62 -1.74 -6.19
CA VAL A 68 5.55 -3.19 -5.93
C VAL A 68 5.66 -3.96 -7.24
N PHE A 69 4.81 -3.69 -8.23
CA PHE A 69 4.79 -4.47 -9.47
C PHE A 69 5.98 -4.21 -10.39
N GLN A 70 6.62 -3.05 -10.31
CA GLN A 70 7.88 -2.78 -11.01
C GLN A 70 8.99 -3.74 -10.57
N HIS A 71 8.95 -4.18 -9.31
CA HIS A 71 9.91 -5.09 -8.73
C HIS A 71 9.52 -6.58 -8.85
N VAL A 72 8.55 -6.94 -9.71
CA VAL A 72 8.15 -8.34 -9.94
C VAL A 72 8.77 -8.87 -11.23
N LYS A 73 9.55 -9.95 -11.13
CA LYS A 73 10.10 -10.69 -12.27
C LYS A 73 8.97 -11.15 -13.19
N GLY A 74 9.17 -10.96 -14.49
CA GLY A 74 8.16 -11.26 -15.50
C GLY A 74 7.21 -10.10 -15.79
N VAL A 75 7.11 -9.09 -14.91
CA VAL A 75 6.47 -7.81 -15.27
C VAL A 75 7.39 -7.09 -16.25
N LYS A 76 6.78 -6.62 -17.35
CA LYS A 76 7.45 -5.90 -18.46
C LYS A 76 7.19 -4.40 -18.37
N ASN A 77 6.04 -4.00 -17.83
CA ASN A 77 5.66 -2.61 -17.62
C ASN A 77 4.61 -2.51 -16.50
N ALA A 78 4.62 -1.43 -15.72
CA ALA A 78 3.63 -1.14 -14.70
C ALA A 78 3.29 0.36 -14.75
N VAL A 79 2.15 0.72 -15.33
CA VAL A 79 1.75 2.11 -15.60
C VAL A 79 0.73 2.56 -14.56
N SER A 80 1.00 3.67 -13.87
CA SER A 80 0.02 4.32 -12.98
C SER A 80 -1.04 5.06 -13.81
N GLY A 81 -2.30 4.99 -13.39
CA GLY A 81 -3.41 5.59 -14.12
C GLY A 81 -4.73 5.55 -13.38
N TYR A 82 -5.80 5.79 -14.13
CA TYR A 82 -7.16 5.93 -13.64
C TYR A 82 -8.07 4.92 -14.34
N ALA A 83 -8.89 4.21 -13.57
CA ALA A 83 -9.86 3.25 -14.10
C ALA A 83 -11.20 3.28 -13.34
N GLY A 84 -12.29 2.95 -14.03
CA GLY A 84 -13.65 2.86 -13.46
C GLY A 84 -14.54 4.07 -13.73
N GLY A 85 -13.97 5.25 -13.97
CA GLY A 85 -14.67 6.45 -14.47
C GLY A 85 -14.61 6.57 -16.00
N SER A 86 -14.87 7.77 -16.52
CA SER A 86 -14.81 8.06 -17.96
C SER A 86 -13.52 8.77 -18.38
N GLU A 87 -13.17 8.72 -19.66
CA GLU A 87 -11.98 9.39 -20.20
C GLU A 87 -11.97 10.90 -19.90
N ALA A 88 -13.13 11.55 -20.02
CA ALA A 88 -13.26 13.00 -19.93
C ALA A 88 -12.90 13.58 -18.55
N ASN A 89 -12.81 12.74 -17.52
CA ASN A 89 -12.49 13.16 -16.15
C ASN A 89 -11.29 12.41 -15.55
N ALA A 90 -10.48 11.76 -16.39
CA ALA A 90 -9.29 11.01 -16.00
C ALA A 90 -8.03 11.90 -15.88
N HIS A 91 -8.11 12.92 -15.03
CA HIS A 91 -7.01 13.84 -14.73
C HIS A 91 -6.84 13.98 -13.22
N TYR A 92 -5.60 14.07 -12.74
CA TYR A 92 -5.28 13.98 -11.32
C TYR A 92 -6.12 14.93 -10.45
N GLU A 93 -6.28 16.18 -10.89
CA GLU A 93 -7.00 17.22 -10.12
C GLU A 93 -8.49 16.90 -9.98
N LEU A 94 -9.07 16.20 -10.96
CA LEU A 94 -10.46 15.76 -10.91
C LEU A 94 -10.60 14.47 -10.12
N VAL A 95 -9.71 13.50 -10.33
CA VAL A 95 -9.74 12.20 -9.63
C VAL A 95 -9.52 12.38 -8.12
N GLY A 96 -8.62 13.27 -7.71
CA GLY A 96 -8.37 13.58 -6.31
C GLY A 96 -9.60 14.13 -5.55
N SER A 97 -10.65 14.58 -6.26
CA SER A 97 -11.92 14.97 -5.64
C SER A 97 -12.78 13.79 -5.16
N GLY A 98 -12.49 12.57 -5.62
CA GLY A 98 -13.27 11.36 -5.34
C GLY A 98 -14.63 11.26 -6.07
N GLN A 99 -14.95 12.21 -6.95
CA GLN A 99 -16.29 12.32 -7.58
C GLN A 99 -16.35 11.78 -9.02
N THR A 100 -15.23 11.35 -9.60
CA THR A 100 -15.14 10.94 -11.01
C THR A 100 -15.54 9.49 -11.26
N GLY A 101 -15.60 8.68 -10.19
CA GLY A 101 -15.76 7.21 -10.27
C GLY A 101 -14.46 6.45 -10.53
N HIS A 102 -13.36 7.15 -10.82
CA HIS A 102 -12.05 6.53 -10.99
C HIS A 102 -11.50 6.00 -9.67
N ALA A 103 -10.74 4.92 -9.75
CA ALA A 103 -9.71 4.55 -8.79
C ALA A 103 -8.34 4.90 -9.37
N GLU A 104 -7.40 5.28 -8.51
CA GLU A 104 -5.98 5.15 -8.81
C GLU A 104 -5.66 3.66 -9.00
N ALA A 105 -5.14 3.33 -10.17
CA ALA A 105 -4.94 1.97 -10.61
C ALA A 105 -3.58 1.82 -11.32
N VAL A 106 -3.11 0.59 -11.42
CA VAL A 106 -1.88 0.24 -12.13
C VAL A 106 -2.20 -0.80 -13.19
N GLU A 107 -1.86 -0.49 -14.45
CA GLU A 107 -1.87 -1.45 -15.55
C GLU A 107 -0.53 -2.18 -15.61
N ILE A 108 -0.56 -3.48 -15.37
CA ILE A 108 0.61 -4.36 -15.28
C ILE A 108 0.64 -5.20 -16.54
N THR A 109 1.64 -4.97 -17.38
CA THR A 109 1.94 -5.82 -18.54
C THR A 109 3.00 -6.85 -18.14
N TYR A 110 2.74 -8.15 -18.34
CA TYR A 110 3.61 -9.22 -17.84
C TYR A 110 3.74 -10.42 -18.78
N ASP A 111 4.72 -11.27 -18.50
CA ASP A 111 4.95 -12.57 -19.12
C ASP A 111 4.35 -13.71 -18.28
N PRO A 112 3.23 -14.33 -18.71
CA PRO A 112 2.61 -15.46 -18.02
C PRO A 112 3.52 -16.69 -17.89
N GLY A 113 4.58 -16.79 -18.71
CA GLY A 113 5.58 -17.85 -18.60
C GLY A 113 6.58 -17.66 -17.46
N VAL A 114 6.63 -16.46 -16.85
CA VAL A 114 7.53 -16.11 -15.74
C VAL A 114 6.74 -15.80 -14.47
N VAL A 115 5.63 -15.05 -14.57
CA VAL A 115 4.73 -14.74 -13.46
C VAL A 115 3.28 -14.87 -13.93
N SER A 116 2.47 -15.62 -13.20
CA SER A 116 1.08 -15.87 -13.57
C SER A 116 0.12 -14.78 -13.05
N TYR A 117 -1.10 -14.75 -13.59
CA TYR A 117 -2.15 -13.87 -13.06
C TYR A 117 -2.45 -14.16 -11.58
N GLY A 118 -2.47 -15.44 -11.20
CA GLY A 118 -2.60 -15.86 -9.81
C GLY A 118 -1.49 -15.31 -8.91
N GLN A 119 -0.22 -15.41 -9.33
CA GLN A 119 0.90 -14.87 -8.55
C GLN A 119 0.80 -13.34 -8.42
N LEU A 120 0.36 -12.63 -9.46
CA LEU A 120 0.11 -11.19 -9.39
C LEU A 120 -1.00 -10.86 -8.39
N LEU A 121 -2.09 -11.65 -8.35
CA LEU A 121 -3.13 -11.50 -7.32
C LEU A 121 -2.59 -11.80 -5.92
N GLN A 122 -1.75 -12.82 -5.76
CA GLN A 122 -1.14 -13.14 -4.49
C GLN A 122 -0.30 -11.98 -3.97
N ILE A 123 0.53 -11.38 -4.82
CA ILE A 123 1.33 -10.20 -4.48
C ILE A 123 0.41 -9.01 -4.15
N TYR A 124 -0.61 -8.76 -4.97
CA TYR A 124 -1.61 -7.69 -4.74
C TYR A 124 -2.21 -7.79 -3.33
N PHE A 125 -2.78 -8.93 -2.96
CA PHE A 125 -3.41 -9.12 -1.66
C PHE A 125 -2.39 -9.16 -0.50
N SER A 126 -1.17 -9.67 -0.74
CA SER A 126 -0.19 -9.89 0.32
C SER A 126 0.57 -8.63 0.74
N VAL A 127 0.96 -7.78 -0.22
CA VAL A 127 1.92 -6.69 0.03
C VAL A 127 1.55 -5.34 -0.59
N ALA A 128 0.63 -5.28 -1.56
CA ALA A 128 0.35 -4.01 -2.24
C ALA A 128 -0.54 -3.07 -1.42
N HIS A 129 -1.47 -3.62 -0.63
CA HIS A 129 -2.46 -2.86 0.12
C HIS A 129 -3.17 -3.73 1.17
N ASN A 130 -4.03 -3.13 2.00
CA ASN A 130 -4.95 -3.83 2.90
C ASN A 130 -6.34 -4.01 2.25
N PRO A 131 -6.72 -5.25 1.86
CA PRO A 131 -7.96 -5.51 1.12
C PRO A 131 -9.24 -5.42 1.97
N THR A 132 -9.14 -5.14 3.27
CA THR A 132 -10.31 -5.00 4.16
C THR A 132 -10.72 -3.54 4.40
N GLN A 133 -9.96 -2.57 3.88
CA GLN A 133 -10.23 -1.15 4.03
C GLN A 133 -11.11 -0.63 2.89
N LEU A 134 -12.36 -0.26 3.21
CA LEU A 134 -13.34 0.20 2.23
C LEU A 134 -13.18 1.69 1.93
N ASN A 135 -12.78 2.03 0.71
CA ASN A 135 -12.59 3.41 0.21
C ASN A 135 -11.53 4.20 0.99
N TYR A 136 -10.48 3.52 1.46
CA TYR A 136 -9.26 4.15 1.95
C TYR A 136 -8.13 3.10 1.96
N GLN A 137 -6.89 3.58 2.04
CA GLN A 137 -5.68 2.78 2.21
C GLN A 137 -4.69 3.56 3.08
N GLY A 138 -4.45 3.07 4.30
CA GLY A 138 -3.67 3.79 5.31
C GLY A 138 -4.14 5.25 5.47
N PRO A 139 -3.27 6.25 5.23
CA PRO A 139 -3.62 7.66 5.37
C PRO A 139 -4.55 8.22 4.28
N ASP A 140 -4.75 7.50 3.18
CA ASP A 140 -5.44 8.02 1.99
C ASP A 140 -6.91 7.64 1.96
N HIS A 141 -7.79 8.63 2.10
CA HIS A 141 -9.24 8.43 2.18
C HIS A 141 -9.97 8.91 0.94
N GLY A 142 -10.83 8.05 0.38
CA GLY A 142 -11.65 8.35 -0.77
C GLY A 142 -11.89 7.14 -1.67
N THR A 143 -12.94 7.19 -2.48
CA THR A 143 -13.30 6.14 -3.45
C THR A 143 -12.22 5.93 -4.51
N GLN A 144 -11.37 6.93 -4.75
CA GLN A 144 -10.20 6.82 -5.63
C GLN A 144 -9.12 5.88 -5.08
N TYR A 145 -9.12 5.60 -3.79
CA TYR A 145 -8.17 4.69 -3.13
C TYR A 145 -8.77 3.32 -2.82
N ARG A 146 -9.95 3.01 -3.37
CA ARG A 146 -10.62 1.72 -3.12
C ARG A 146 -9.80 0.55 -3.67
N SER A 147 -9.96 -0.60 -3.02
CA SER A 147 -9.45 -1.87 -3.54
C SER A 147 -10.38 -2.41 -4.64
N THR A 148 -9.86 -2.52 -5.86
CA THR A 148 -10.60 -3.03 -7.01
C THR A 148 -9.68 -3.80 -7.96
N ILE A 149 -10.17 -4.93 -8.48
CA ILE A 149 -9.56 -5.64 -9.60
C ILE A 149 -10.39 -5.34 -10.85
N PHE A 150 -9.80 -4.62 -11.81
CA PHE A 150 -10.45 -4.34 -13.09
C PHE A 150 -10.11 -5.43 -14.09
N VAL A 151 -11.10 -6.25 -14.44
CA VAL A 151 -10.91 -7.44 -15.28
C VAL A 151 -11.22 -7.15 -16.74
N SER A 152 -10.35 -7.64 -17.63
CA SER A 152 -10.50 -7.52 -19.08
C SER A 152 -11.21 -8.72 -19.72
N SER A 153 -11.38 -9.82 -18.96
CA SER A 153 -12.06 -11.04 -19.40
C SER A 153 -12.84 -11.73 -18.27
N ASP A 154 -13.78 -12.58 -18.65
CA ASP A 154 -14.54 -13.41 -17.69
C ASP A 154 -13.65 -14.44 -16.97
N ASP A 155 -12.56 -14.88 -17.62
CA ASP A 155 -11.60 -15.78 -17.00
C ASP A 155 -10.79 -15.09 -15.89
N GLN A 156 -10.35 -13.85 -16.10
CA GLN A 156 -9.75 -13.03 -15.03
C GLN A 156 -10.72 -12.83 -13.87
N ALA A 157 -11.99 -12.58 -14.17
CA ALA A 157 -13.04 -12.47 -13.15
C ALA A 157 -13.20 -13.76 -12.35
N THR A 158 -13.16 -14.91 -13.03
CA THR A 158 -13.30 -16.22 -12.41
C THR A 158 -12.14 -16.53 -11.47
N VAL A 159 -10.90 -16.31 -11.92
CA VAL A 159 -9.70 -16.53 -11.09
C VAL A 159 -9.65 -15.58 -9.90
N ALA A 160 -9.96 -14.29 -10.11
CA ALA A 160 -9.99 -13.31 -9.01
C ALA A 160 -11.04 -13.66 -7.95
N LYS A 161 -12.27 -14.04 -8.36
CA LYS A 161 -13.33 -14.48 -7.44
C LYS A 161 -12.93 -15.74 -6.68
N ALA A 162 -12.36 -16.73 -7.37
CA ALA A 162 -11.90 -17.97 -6.75
C ALA A 162 -10.82 -17.69 -5.69
N TYR A 163 -9.90 -16.76 -5.98
CA TYR A 163 -8.84 -16.42 -5.05
C TYR A 163 -9.35 -15.65 -3.83
N ILE A 164 -10.24 -14.67 -3.99
CA ILE A 164 -10.89 -14.00 -2.85
C ILE A 164 -11.60 -15.03 -1.97
N ALA A 165 -12.38 -15.94 -2.56
CA ALA A 165 -13.07 -17.00 -1.83
C ALA A 165 -12.10 -17.95 -1.08
N GLN A 166 -10.95 -18.25 -1.68
CA GLN A 166 -9.88 -19.02 -1.04
C GLN A 166 -9.31 -18.29 0.18
N LEU A 167 -9.06 -16.98 0.08
CA LEU A 167 -8.53 -16.17 1.18
C LEU A 167 -9.54 -16.02 2.32
N ASP A 168 -10.82 -15.84 2.00
CA ASP A 168 -11.92 -15.81 2.98
C ASP A 168 -12.03 -17.15 3.71
N ALA A 169 -11.99 -18.27 2.97
CA ALA A 169 -12.04 -19.62 3.56
C ALA A 169 -10.83 -19.90 4.46
N ALA A 170 -9.65 -19.38 4.09
CA ALA A 170 -8.44 -19.47 4.89
C ALA A 170 -8.42 -18.52 6.09
N LYS A 171 -9.38 -17.58 6.19
CA LYS A 171 -9.38 -16.49 7.17
C LYS A 171 -8.05 -15.73 7.18
N ALA A 172 -7.55 -15.43 5.98
CA ALA A 172 -6.26 -14.77 5.79
C ALA A 172 -6.23 -13.35 6.42
N TYR A 173 -7.39 -12.72 6.54
CA TYR A 173 -7.54 -11.37 7.11
C TYR A 173 -8.45 -11.37 8.34
N PRO A 174 -8.23 -10.44 9.28
CA PRO A 174 -9.07 -10.31 10.48
C PRO A 174 -10.47 -9.74 10.19
N ALA A 175 -10.67 -9.15 9.01
CA ALA A 175 -11.94 -8.59 8.54
C ALA A 175 -12.23 -9.08 7.11
N PRO A 176 -13.49 -9.00 6.63
CA PRO A 176 -13.84 -9.42 5.28
C PRO A 176 -13.08 -8.62 4.22
N ILE A 177 -12.70 -9.29 3.14
CA ILE A 177 -12.17 -8.64 1.94
C ILE A 177 -13.28 -7.81 1.30
N VAL A 178 -13.01 -6.53 1.06
CA VAL A 178 -13.95 -5.58 0.42
C VAL A 178 -13.56 -5.25 -1.02
N THR A 179 -12.52 -5.90 -1.55
CA THR A 179 -12.06 -5.76 -2.93
C THR A 179 -13.19 -6.03 -3.93
N THR A 180 -13.49 -5.04 -4.78
CA THR A 180 -14.47 -5.22 -5.87
C THR A 180 -13.82 -5.87 -7.09
N ILE A 181 -14.63 -6.56 -7.89
CA ILE A 181 -14.21 -7.07 -9.20
C ILE A 181 -15.11 -6.40 -10.25
N GLU A 182 -14.53 -5.52 -11.04
CA GLU A 182 -15.24 -4.65 -11.98
C GLU A 182 -14.75 -4.92 -13.40
N LYS A 183 -15.65 -4.88 -14.39
CA LYS A 183 -15.23 -4.97 -15.79
C LYS A 183 -14.45 -3.72 -16.17
N LEU A 184 -13.27 -3.90 -16.76
CA LEU A 184 -12.47 -2.78 -17.27
C LEU A 184 -13.21 -2.12 -18.45
N GLN A 185 -13.62 -0.87 -18.27
CA GLN A 185 -14.24 -0.05 -19.31
C GLN A 185 -13.20 0.72 -20.13
N GLY A 186 -12.13 1.13 -19.45
CA GLY A 186 -10.98 1.84 -20.00
C GLY A 186 -9.94 2.02 -18.90
N PHE A 187 -8.69 2.19 -19.31
CA PHE A 187 -7.58 2.57 -18.46
C PHE A 187 -6.95 3.84 -19.07
N TYR A 188 -6.75 4.85 -18.23
CA TYR A 188 -6.24 6.14 -18.66
C TYR A 188 -4.94 6.41 -17.92
N ALA A 189 -3.82 6.42 -18.63
CA ALA A 189 -2.52 6.64 -18.01
C ALA A 189 -2.49 7.99 -17.28
N ALA A 190 -1.97 7.98 -16.05
CA ALA A 190 -1.75 9.20 -15.29
C ALA A 190 -0.62 10.01 -15.94
N GLU A 191 -0.60 11.28 -15.59
CA GLU A 191 0.38 12.26 -16.03
C GLU A 191 1.81 11.76 -15.77
N GLN A 192 2.74 12.11 -16.66
CA GLN A 192 4.11 11.60 -16.63
C GLN A 192 4.82 11.77 -15.28
N TYR A 193 4.48 12.83 -14.53
CA TYR A 193 5.09 13.11 -13.23
C TYR A 193 4.65 12.13 -12.12
N HIS A 194 3.62 11.32 -12.34
CA HIS A 194 3.22 10.23 -11.45
C HIS A 194 3.90 8.90 -11.77
N GLN A 195 4.48 8.75 -12.96
CA GLN A 195 5.12 7.51 -13.36
C GLN A 195 6.47 7.36 -12.65
N ASP A 196 6.77 6.13 -12.22
CA ASP A 196 8.02 5.77 -11.55
C ASP A 196 8.28 6.57 -10.25
N PHE A 197 7.23 7.14 -9.63
CA PHE A 197 7.39 8.14 -8.56
C PHE A 197 8.16 7.62 -7.35
N LEU A 198 7.85 6.39 -6.87
CA LEU A 198 8.59 5.74 -5.78
C LEU A 198 10.08 5.63 -6.12
N THR A 199 10.39 5.12 -7.31
CA THR A 199 11.75 4.89 -7.76
C THR A 199 12.54 6.18 -7.93
N LEU A 200 11.90 7.25 -8.43
CA LEU A 200 12.54 8.54 -8.66
C LEU A 200 12.62 9.41 -7.39
N ASN A 201 11.80 9.12 -6.37
CA ASN A 201 11.70 9.90 -5.14
C ASN A 201 11.78 9.02 -3.88
N PRO A 202 12.81 8.15 -3.72
CA PRO A 202 12.83 7.13 -2.66
C PRO A 202 12.96 7.70 -1.25
N THR A 203 13.35 8.97 -1.12
CA THR A 203 13.45 9.67 0.18
C THR A 203 12.27 10.58 0.46
N TYR A 204 11.26 10.62 -0.41
CA TYR A 204 10.07 11.42 -0.18
C TYR A 204 9.34 10.87 1.05
N PRO A 205 8.97 11.71 2.05
CA PRO A 205 8.49 11.21 3.34
C PRO A 205 7.29 10.25 3.24
N TYR A 206 6.37 10.53 2.32
CA TYR A 206 5.24 9.64 2.06
C TYR A 206 5.70 8.27 1.55
N ILE A 207 6.63 8.23 0.57
CA ILE A 207 7.20 6.99 0.03
C ILE A 207 7.90 6.18 1.11
N VAL A 208 8.72 6.84 1.93
CA VAL A 208 9.47 6.17 3.02
C VAL A 208 8.54 5.52 4.03
N PHE A 209 7.43 6.17 4.36
CA PHE A 209 6.52 5.68 5.40
C PHE A 209 5.51 4.64 4.88
N ASN A 210 4.98 4.84 3.67
CA ASN A 210 3.86 4.06 3.15
C ASN A 210 4.28 3.00 2.12
N ASP A 211 5.28 3.27 1.27
CA ASP A 211 5.51 2.49 0.05
C ASP A 211 6.79 1.64 0.07
N ILE A 212 7.88 2.15 0.64
CA ILE A 212 9.12 1.35 0.83
C ILE A 212 8.86 0.07 1.62
N PRO A 213 8.07 0.07 2.72
CA PRO A 213 7.76 -1.16 3.43
C PRO A 213 7.07 -2.22 2.57
N LYS A 214 6.31 -1.83 1.53
CA LYS A 214 5.64 -2.75 0.60
C LYS A 214 6.65 -3.46 -0.30
N VAL A 215 7.66 -2.73 -0.80
CA VAL A 215 8.74 -3.31 -1.63
C VAL A 215 9.64 -4.21 -0.79
N GLU A 216 9.94 -3.82 0.45
CA GLU A 216 10.68 -4.67 1.39
C GLU A 216 9.91 -5.96 1.73
N ALA A 217 8.59 -5.86 1.93
CA ALA A 217 7.72 -7.00 2.14
C ALA A 217 7.67 -7.93 0.91
N LEU A 218 7.59 -7.37 -0.31
CA LEU A 218 7.68 -8.15 -1.55
C LEU A 218 8.98 -8.97 -1.58
N LYS A 219 10.12 -8.33 -1.30
CA LYS A 219 11.42 -9.00 -1.27
C LYS A 219 11.49 -10.11 -0.20
N ALA A 220 10.87 -9.88 0.97
CA ALA A 220 10.88 -10.83 2.08
C ALA A 220 9.94 -12.02 1.86
N ILE A 221 8.73 -11.80 1.35
CA ILE A 221 7.68 -12.82 1.23
C ILE A 221 7.76 -13.56 -0.12
N PHE A 222 8.18 -12.87 -1.19
CA PHE A 222 8.26 -13.41 -2.55
C PHE A 222 9.67 -13.28 -3.15
N PRO A 223 10.72 -13.83 -2.52
CA PRO A 223 12.09 -13.67 -3.02
C PRO A 223 12.32 -14.30 -4.40
N SER A 224 11.54 -15.33 -4.76
CA SER A 224 11.56 -15.96 -6.09
C SER A 224 11.07 -15.00 -7.18
N GLU A 225 9.99 -14.27 -6.91
CA GLU A 225 9.34 -13.34 -7.82
C GLU A 225 9.96 -11.94 -7.77
N TYR A 226 10.69 -11.58 -6.71
CA TYR A 226 11.28 -10.26 -6.58
C TYR A 226 12.45 -10.00 -7.55
N SER A 227 12.51 -8.81 -8.13
CA SER A 227 13.59 -8.26 -8.94
C SER A 227 14.21 -7.04 -8.25
N GLU A 228 15.53 -7.02 -8.09
CA GLU A 228 16.25 -5.83 -7.57
C GLU A 228 16.15 -4.63 -8.52
N GLN A 229 16.00 -4.87 -9.83
CA GLN A 229 15.88 -3.83 -10.84
C GLN A 229 14.40 -3.60 -11.16
N PRO A 230 13.83 -2.41 -10.89
CA PRO A 230 12.47 -2.10 -11.26
C PRO A 230 12.35 -1.94 -12.78
N VAL A 231 11.24 -2.39 -13.37
CA VAL A 231 10.88 -2.02 -14.74
C VAL A 231 10.26 -0.62 -14.75
N LEU A 232 10.82 0.29 -15.54
CA LEU A 232 10.38 1.69 -15.59
C LEU A 232 9.51 1.93 -16.82
N VAL A 233 8.52 2.80 -16.68
CA VAL A 233 7.59 3.14 -17.77
C VAL A 233 8.29 3.96 -18.86
N GLY A 234 9.24 4.83 -18.48
CA GLY A 234 9.86 5.77 -19.41
C GLY A 234 8.94 6.96 -19.72
N GLN A 235 9.15 7.64 -20.86
CA GLN A 235 8.24 8.69 -21.35
C GLN A 235 7.05 8.06 -22.10
N LEU A 236 5.84 8.35 -21.64
CA LEU A 236 4.58 8.01 -22.29
C LEU A 236 4.21 8.98 -23.42
#